data_AF-A0A2T8T0W3-F1
#
_entry.id   AF-A0A2T8T0W3-F1
#
_cell.length_a   1.000
_cell.length_b   1.000
_cell.length_c   1.000
_cell.angle_alpha   90.00
_cell.angle_beta   90.00
_cell.angle_gamma   90.00
#
_symmetry.space_group_name_H-M   'P 1'
#
loop_
_entity.id
_entity.type
_entity.pdbx_description
1 polymer ?
#
loop_
_entity_poly.entity_id
_entity_poly.type
_entity_poly.pdbx_seq_one_letter_code
_entity_poly.pdbx_strand_id
1 'polypeptide(L)'
;MNKAYGIIWNNSRQAWVVVSELASGHGFILARNTILAIAITATIGNTFAATTYVSGSSTVSSGAVISGGNTQLVYSGGSAVNTTINSAGIQTVNKGGHTLNTVITNSGVQNVGDAGNAKDTIVSTGGLQRVSSGGLATGTQLMGGFQNVYSGGNASGTLIHNGGVQNISSGAVANNTTLNSGGTQRVSAGGTASGTIINISGSQSIMSGG
;
A
#
# COMPACT_ATOMS: atom_id res chain seq x y z
N MET A 1 -42.48 8.69 16.52
CA MET A 1 -41.15 8.04 16.59
C MET A 1 -40.17 8.89 15.81
N ASN A 2 -39.13 9.43 16.45
CA ASN A 2 -38.12 10.24 15.77
C ASN A 2 -37.36 9.39 14.76
N LYS A 3 -37.31 9.86 13.51
CA LYS A 3 -36.67 9.14 12.39
C LYS A 3 -35.34 9.76 11.94
N ALA A 4 -34.91 10.85 12.59
CA ALA A 4 -33.66 11.52 12.29
C ALA A 4 -32.79 11.61 13.55
N TYR A 5 -31.54 11.14 13.42
CA TYR A 5 -30.51 11.21 14.45
C TYR A 5 -29.30 11.92 13.85
N GLY A 6 -28.78 12.91 14.58
CA GLY A 6 -27.49 13.56 14.29
C GLY A 6 -26.43 13.06 15.27
N ILE A 7 -25.16 13.07 14.85
CA ILE A 7 -24.03 12.78 15.73
C ILE A 7 -23.26 14.07 15.92
N ILE A 8 -23.09 14.50 17.18
CA ILE A 8 -22.38 15.74 17.53
C ILE A 8 -21.23 15.43 18.50
N TRP A 9 -20.14 16.20 18.41
CA TRP A 9 -19.01 16.08 19.32
C TRP A 9 -19.32 16.81 20.63
N ASN A 10 -19.20 16.12 21.77
CA ASN A 10 -19.38 16.73 23.09
C ASN A 10 -18.03 17.00 23.75
N ASN A 11 -17.66 18.27 23.86
CA ASN A 11 -16.39 18.71 24.45
C ASN A 11 -16.24 18.35 25.94
N SER A 12 -17.35 18.28 26.69
CA SER A 12 -17.33 17.93 28.12
C SER A 12 -17.05 16.44 28.35
N ARG A 13 -17.52 15.58 27.44
CA ARG A 13 -17.40 14.12 27.56
C ARG A 13 -16.28 13.53 26.71
N GLN A 14 -15.62 14.35 25.89
CA GLN A 14 -14.62 13.93 24.91
C GLN A 14 -15.12 12.74 24.06
N ALA A 15 -16.40 12.78 23.66
CA ALA A 15 -17.07 11.69 22.99
C ALA A 15 -18.13 12.19 22.00
N TRP A 16 -18.39 11.40 20.96
CA TRP A 16 -19.50 11.61 20.03
C TRP A 16 -20.81 11.11 20.66
N VAL A 17 -21.84 11.96 20.63
CA VAL A 17 -23.15 11.67 21.22
C VAL A 17 -24.21 11.70 20.12
N VAL A 18 -25.12 10.73 20.15
CA VAL A 18 -26.28 10.68 19.25
C VAL A 18 -27.38 11.57 19.82
N VAL A 19 -27.83 12.55 19.03
CA VAL A 19 -28.96 13.42 19.37
C VAL A 19 -30.11 13.16 18.39
N SER A 20 -31.33 13.01 18.89
CA SER A 20 -32.51 12.96 18.03
C SER A 20 -33.12 14.36 17.93
N GLU A 21 -33.33 14.85 16.72
CA GLU A 21 -34.13 16.06 16.49
C GLU A 21 -35.56 15.61 16.14
N LEU A 22 -36.56 16.21 16.81
CA LEU A 22 -37.97 15.91 16.55
C LEU A 22 -38.35 16.54 15.20
N ALA A 23 -38.21 15.79 14.09
CA ALA A 23 -38.48 16.29 12.75
C ALA A 23 -39.99 16.52 12.53
N SER A 24 -40.48 17.73 12.78
CA SER A 24 -41.77 18.21 12.28
C SER A 24 -41.57 18.96 10.97
N GLY A 25 -41.78 18.31 9.82
CA GLY A 25 -41.73 19.00 8.53
C GLY A 25 -41.67 18.05 7.34
N HIS A 26 -42.67 18.16 6.47
CA HIS A 26 -42.87 17.36 5.26
C HIS A 26 -41.77 17.61 4.22
N GLY A 27 -41.10 16.55 3.78
CA GLY A 27 -40.17 16.61 2.64
C GLY A 27 -39.39 15.31 2.47
N PHE A 28 -39.66 14.58 1.39
CA PHE A 28 -38.91 13.39 1.00
C PHE A 28 -37.47 13.78 0.64
N ILE A 29 -36.50 13.47 1.51
CA ILE A 29 -35.09 13.48 1.12
C ILE A 29 -34.70 12.05 0.78
N LEU A 30 -34.44 11.79 -0.51
CA LEU A 30 -33.77 10.58 -0.97
C LEU A 30 -32.41 10.49 -0.28
N ALA A 31 -32.32 9.68 0.77
CA ALA A 31 -31.04 9.28 1.35
C ALA A 31 -30.32 8.38 0.33
N ARG A 32 -29.53 8.98 -0.55
CA ARG A 32 -28.51 8.26 -1.29
C ARG A 32 -27.47 7.84 -0.25
N ASN A 33 -27.29 6.54 -0.05
CA ASN A 33 -26.28 5.95 0.85
C ASN A 33 -24.85 6.24 0.35
N THR A 34 -24.42 7.50 0.38
CA THR A 34 -23.01 7.85 0.26
C THR A 34 -22.39 7.69 1.64
N ILE A 35 -21.68 6.57 1.84
CA ILE A 35 -20.84 6.37 3.02
C ILE A 35 -19.74 7.44 2.94
N LEU A 36 -19.86 8.47 3.77
CA LEU A 36 -18.84 9.50 3.92
C LEU A 36 -17.77 8.93 4.85
N ALA A 37 -16.66 8.47 4.28
CA ALA A 37 -15.48 8.09 5.06
C ALA A 37 -14.82 9.37 5.62
N ILE A 38 -15.17 9.76 6.85
CA ILE A 38 -14.49 10.84 7.57
C ILE A 38 -13.18 10.26 8.14
N ALA A 39 -12.04 10.73 7.63
CA ALA A 39 -10.75 10.53 8.30
C ALA A 39 -10.69 11.49 9.51
N ILE A 40 -11.03 10.99 10.69
CA ILE A 40 -10.84 11.75 11.95
C ILE A 40 -9.37 11.62 12.34
N THR A 41 -8.58 12.69 12.16
CA THR A 41 -7.29 12.81 12.85
C THR A 41 -7.51 13.63 14.11
N ALA A 42 -7.82 12.96 15.21
CA ALA A 42 -7.76 13.58 16.54
C ALA A 42 -6.31 13.52 17.02
N THR A 43 -5.60 14.65 16.99
CA THR A 43 -4.28 14.78 17.62
C THR A 43 -4.49 15.21 19.06
N ILE A 44 -4.53 14.26 19.98
CA ILE A 44 -4.29 14.51 21.40
C ILE A 44 -3.12 13.63 21.82
N GLY A 45 -2.14 14.24 22.48
CA GLY A 45 -0.78 13.75 22.71
C GLY A 45 -0.65 12.28 23.12
N ASN A 46 0.47 11.70 22.67
CA ASN A 46 0.83 10.27 22.55
C ASN A 46 0.41 9.70 21.18
N THR A 47 1.32 9.75 20.21
CA THR A 47 1.15 9.07 18.92
C THR A 47 1.25 7.56 19.13
N PHE A 48 0.15 6.95 19.58
CA PHE A 48 -0.06 5.53 19.34
C PHE A 48 -0.06 5.30 17.84
N ALA A 49 0.56 4.21 17.38
CA ALA A 49 0.54 3.81 15.98
C ALA A 49 -0.91 3.84 15.45
N ALA A 50 -1.19 4.79 14.55
CA ALA A 50 -2.51 4.98 14.00
C ALA A 50 -2.71 4.04 12.82
N THR A 51 -3.87 3.37 12.77
CA THR A 51 -4.26 2.54 11.63
C THR A 51 -5.32 3.25 10.80
N THR A 52 -5.02 3.51 9.52
CA THR A 52 -5.96 4.04 8.54
C THR A 52 -6.53 2.90 7.70
N TYR A 53 -7.87 2.81 7.61
CA TYR A 53 -8.56 1.84 6.77
C TYR A 53 -9.03 2.49 5.48
N VAL A 54 -8.65 1.91 4.33
CA VAL A 54 -9.10 2.32 3.00
C VAL A 54 -9.91 1.16 2.42
N SER A 55 -11.24 1.25 2.47
CA SER A 55 -12.16 0.18 2.08
C SER A 55 -13.43 0.71 1.41
N GLY A 56 -14.06 -0.10 0.57
CA GLY A 56 -15.28 0.26 -0.16
C GLY A 56 -14.99 0.75 -1.58
N SER A 57 -15.88 0.43 -2.52
CA SER A 57 -15.70 0.51 -3.99
C SER A 57 -15.44 1.90 -4.59
N SER A 58 -15.33 2.95 -3.77
CA SER A 58 -15.05 4.33 -4.20
C SER A 58 -14.15 5.09 -3.25
N THR A 59 -13.55 4.41 -2.27
CA THR A 59 -12.71 5.07 -1.28
C THR A 59 -11.31 5.24 -1.84
N VAL A 60 -10.97 6.49 -2.17
CA VAL A 60 -9.64 6.88 -2.59
C VAL A 60 -8.96 7.63 -1.44
N SER A 61 -7.87 7.08 -0.91
CA SER A 61 -6.95 7.79 -0.02
C SER A 61 -5.83 8.39 -0.85
N SER A 62 -5.80 9.71 -1.00
CA SER A 62 -4.78 10.40 -1.80
C SER A 62 -3.79 11.16 -0.93
N GLY A 63 -2.49 11.07 -1.22
CA GLY A 63 -1.46 11.90 -0.56
C GLY A 63 -1.20 11.51 0.89
N ALA A 64 -1.60 10.31 1.32
CA ALA A 64 -1.39 9.85 2.68
C ALA A 64 0.11 9.76 3.00
N VAL A 65 0.52 10.19 4.19
CA VAL A 65 1.87 10.01 4.72
C VAL A 65 1.81 9.05 5.90
N ILE A 66 2.48 7.90 5.77
CA ILE A 66 2.51 6.84 6.77
C ILE A 66 3.89 6.82 7.41
N SER A 67 3.96 7.11 8.71
CA SER A 67 5.21 7.23 9.46
C SER A 67 5.02 6.89 10.94
N GLY A 68 6.09 6.69 11.68
CA GLY A 68 6.05 6.60 13.15
C GLY A 68 5.29 5.38 13.66
N GLY A 69 5.35 4.25 12.96
CA GLY A 69 4.60 3.03 13.30
C GLY A 69 3.19 2.98 12.73
N ASN A 70 2.71 4.07 12.11
CA ASN A 70 1.37 4.10 11.52
C ASN A 70 1.23 3.03 10.43
N THR A 71 0.02 2.52 10.29
CA THR A 71 -0.32 1.51 9.30
C THR A 71 -1.48 1.98 8.43
N GLN A 72 -1.38 1.83 7.11
CA GLN A 72 -2.53 1.97 6.20
C GLN A 72 -2.91 0.60 5.68
N LEU A 73 -4.15 0.20 5.90
CA LEU A 73 -4.72 -1.06 5.40
C LEU A 73 -5.63 -0.75 4.23
N VAL A 74 -5.25 -1.20 3.03
CA VAL A 74 -6.05 -1.06 1.81
C VAL A 74 -6.77 -2.38 1.57
N TYR A 75 -8.10 -2.37 1.62
CA TYR A 75 -8.96 -3.54 1.46
C TYR A 75 -9.71 -3.50 0.14
N SER A 76 -10.53 -4.53 -0.11
CA SER A 76 -11.39 -4.65 -1.28
C SER A 76 -12.13 -3.34 -1.63
N GLY A 77 -11.95 -2.91 -2.89
CA GLY A 77 -12.54 -1.70 -3.45
C GLY A 77 -11.82 -0.41 -3.06
N GLY A 78 -10.95 -0.43 -2.04
CA GLY A 78 -10.14 0.70 -1.62
C GLY A 78 -8.98 0.97 -2.57
N SER A 79 -8.72 2.24 -2.82
CA SER A 79 -7.57 2.70 -3.61
C SER A 79 -6.73 3.70 -2.80
N ALA A 80 -5.43 3.47 -2.66
CA ALA A 80 -4.51 4.46 -2.11
C ALA A 80 -3.58 4.99 -3.20
N VAL A 81 -3.58 6.31 -3.40
CA VAL A 81 -2.88 6.96 -4.51
C VAL A 81 -1.90 7.99 -3.97
N ASN A 82 -0.71 8.07 -4.55
CA ASN A 82 0.35 9.01 -4.14
C ASN A 82 0.67 8.92 -2.64
N THR A 83 0.70 7.69 -2.10
CA THR A 83 0.98 7.47 -0.68
C THR A 83 2.49 7.49 -0.45
N THR A 84 2.94 8.20 0.58
CA THR A 84 4.35 8.20 1.01
C THR A 84 4.49 7.39 2.30
N ILE A 85 5.33 6.35 2.27
CA ILE A 85 5.65 5.51 3.42
C ILE A 85 7.06 5.86 3.89
N ASN A 86 7.16 6.44 5.08
CA ASN A 86 8.40 6.86 5.73
C ASN A 86 8.76 5.91 6.88
N SER A 87 9.69 6.33 7.74
CA SER A 87 10.20 5.56 8.88
C SER A 87 9.11 4.93 9.74
N ALA A 88 9.24 3.61 9.90
CA ALA A 88 8.33 2.72 10.58
C ALA A 88 6.88 2.72 10.06
N GLY A 89 6.60 3.40 8.94
CA GLY A 89 5.31 3.37 8.28
C GLY A 89 5.10 2.04 7.56
N ILE A 90 3.87 1.52 7.61
CA ILE A 90 3.50 0.29 6.93
C ILE A 90 2.25 0.50 6.09
N GLN A 91 2.31 0.20 4.79
CA GLN A 91 1.10 0.04 3.98
C GLN A 91 0.89 -1.45 3.72
N THR A 92 -0.27 -1.98 4.08
CA THR A 92 -0.66 -3.36 3.74
C THR A 92 -1.79 -3.32 2.73
N VAL A 93 -1.53 -3.87 1.55
CA VAL A 93 -2.48 -4.01 0.45
C VAL A 93 -3.06 -5.41 0.53
N ASN A 94 -4.30 -5.51 0.99
CA ASN A 94 -5.03 -6.76 1.13
C ASN A 94 -5.83 -7.08 -0.14
N LYS A 95 -6.52 -8.21 -0.12
CA LYS A 95 -7.39 -8.71 -1.21
C LYS A 95 -8.31 -7.64 -1.78
N GLY A 96 -8.16 -7.37 -3.07
CA GLY A 96 -8.93 -6.39 -3.83
C GLY A 96 -8.59 -4.93 -3.51
N GLY A 97 -7.54 -4.68 -2.73
CA GLY A 97 -6.98 -3.35 -2.50
C GLY A 97 -6.03 -2.95 -3.63
N HIS A 98 -6.06 -1.68 -4.00
CA HIS A 98 -5.24 -1.13 -5.07
C HIS A 98 -4.38 0.02 -4.57
N THR A 99 -3.13 0.07 -4.99
CA THR A 99 -2.26 1.22 -4.73
C THR A 99 -1.63 1.72 -6.01
N LEU A 100 -1.46 3.03 -6.13
CA LEU A 100 -0.89 3.69 -7.30
C LEU A 100 0.10 4.77 -6.85
N ASN A 101 1.28 4.80 -7.45
CA ASN A 101 2.32 5.80 -7.17
C ASN A 101 2.71 5.87 -5.69
N THR A 102 2.79 4.73 -5.01
CA THR A 102 3.30 4.69 -3.64
C THR A 102 4.80 4.97 -3.65
N VAL A 103 5.27 5.87 -2.78
CA VAL A 103 6.70 6.13 -2.56
C VAL A 103 7.10 5.54 -1.20
N ILE A 104 8.12 4.69 -1.18
CA ILE A 104 8.62 4.04 0.04
C ILE A 104 10.05 4.51 0.30
N THR A 105 10.31 5.00 1.51
CA THR A 105 11.63 5.54 1.90
C THR A 105 11.90 5.31 3.38
N ASN A 106 13.15 5.49 3.81
CA ASN A 106 13.55 5.59 5.22
C ASN A 106 13.02 4.45 6.13
N SER A 107 13.20 3.17 5.79
CA SER A 107 12.64 2.02 6.54
C SER A 107 11.12 1.88 6.51
N GLY A 108 10.43 2.59 5.60
CA GLY A 108 9.03 2.34 5.27
C GLY A 108 8.85 1.00 4.57
N VAL A 109 7.67 0.40 4.75
CA VAL A 109 7.35 -0.92 4.20
C VAL A 109 6.00 -0.91 3.48
N GLN A 110 5.96 -1.41 2.24
CA GLN A 110 4.72 -1.81 1.58
C GLN A 110 4.63 -3.33 1.54
N ASN A 111 3.60 -3.91 2.17
CA ASN A 111 3.26 -5.32 2.07
C ASN A 111 2.12 -5.50 1.05
N VAL A 112 2.39 -6.17 -0.05
CA VAL A 112 1.40 -6.54 -1.07
C VAL A 112 1.01 -8.00 -0.83
N GLY A 113 -0.16 -8.21 -0.22
CA GLY A 113 -0.67 -9.52 0.18
C GLY A 113 -1.57 -10.17 -0.88
N ASP A 114 -2.26 -11.24 -0.48
CA ASP A 114 -3.13 -12.05 -1.36
C ASP A 114 -4.13 -11.18 -2.12
N ALA A 115 -4.08 -11.25 -3.45
CA ALA A 115 -4.90 -10.48 -4.38
C ALA A 115 -4.85 -8.94 -4.15
N GLY A 116 -3.78 -8.44 -3.52
CA GLY A 116 -3.45 -7.03 -3.45
C GLY A 116 -2.69 -6.58 -4.71
N ASN A 117 -2.96 -5.38 -5.18
CA ASN A 117 -2.32 -4.83 -6.38
C ASN A 117 -1.58 -3.53 -6.06
N ALA A 118 -0.27 -3.51 -6.29
CA ALA A 118 0.55 -2.31 -6.24
C ALA A 118 1.06 -1.94 -7.62
N LYS A 119 0.81 -0.70 -8.03
CA LYS A 119 1.19 -0.19 -9.33
C LYS A 119 2.06 1.07 -9.21
N ASP A 120 3.11 1.11 -10.02
CA ASP A 120 4.02 2.24 -10.16
C ASP A 120 4.65 2.67 -8.81
N THR A 121 4.93 1.70 -7.95
CA THR A 121 5.59 1.94 -6.65
C THR A 121 7.05 2.36 -6.87
N ILE A 122 7.46 3.45 -6.23
CA ILE A 122 8.87 3.87 -6.17
C ILE A 122 9.44 3.45 -4.81
N VAL A 123 10.49 2.64 -4.81
CA VAL A 123 11.20 2.22 -3.60
C VAL A 123 12.57 2.90 -3.58
N SER A 124 12.68 3.96 -2.80
CA SER A 124 13.92 4.71 -2.61
C SER A 124 14.82 4.05 -1.56
N THR A 125 16.02 4.58 -1.38
CA THR A 125 16.99 4.12 -0.37
C THR A 125 16.35 3.89 1.00
N GLY A 126 16.59 2.70 1.55
CA GLY A 126 16.05 2.26 2.84
C GLY A 126 14.57 1.84 2.80
N GLY A 127 13.86 2.02 1.69
CA GLY A 127 12.50 1.51 1.51
C GLY A 127 12.48 0.02 1.19
N LEU A 128 11.37 -0.63 1.54
CA LEU A 128 11.13 -2.05 1.26
C LEU A 128 9.72 -2.31 0.74
N GLN A 129 9.62 -2.95 -0.43
CA GLN A 129 8.39 -3.56 -0.92
C GLN A 129 8.46 -5.08 -0.72
N ARG A 130 7.45 -5.67 -0.09
CA ARG A 130 7.27 -7.12 0.07
C ARG A 130 6.08 -7.55 -0.76
N VAL A 131 6.30 -8.45 -1.71
CA VAL A 131 5.26 -9.04 -2.54
C VAL A 131 5.08 -10.49 -2.09
N SER A 132 4.01 -10.75 -1.36
CA SER A 132 3.70 -12.05 -0.77
C SER A 132 2.82 -12.89 -1.71
N SER A 133 2.51 -14.12 -1.30
CA SER A 133 1.63 -15.03 -2.05
C SER A 133 0.33 -14.35 -2.49
N GLY A 134 0.00 -14.46 -3.78
CA GLY A 134 -1.18 -13.83 -4.39
C GLY A 134 -1.05 -12.32 -4.65
N GLY A 135 0.02 -11.68 -4.17
CA GLY A 135 0.28 -10.26 -4.38
C GLY A 135 0.85 -9.98 -5.77
N LEU A 136 0.44 -8.85 -6.35
CA LEU A 136 0.90 -8.39 -7.65
C LEU A 136 1.51 -6.98 -7.56
N ALA A 137 2.79 -6.86 -7.91
CA ALA A 137 3.47 -5.58 -8.09
C ALA A 137 3.76 -5.32 -9.58
N THR A 138 3.36 -4.17 -10.10
CA THR A 138 3.55 -3.79 -11.51
C THR A 138 4.24 -2.44 -11.63
N GLY A 139 5.25 -2.34 -12.49
CA GLY A 139 5.95 -1.07 -12.75
C GLY A 139 6.76 -0.54 -11.57
N THR A 140 7.17 -1.41 -10.62
CA THR A 140 7.97 -0.98 -9.48
C THR A 140 9.32 -0.41 -9.93
N GLN A 141 9.72 0.73 -9.38
CA GLN A 141 11.03 1.36 -9.60
C GLN A 141 11.88 1.27 -8.33
N LEU A 142 13.03 0.60 -8.39
CA LEU A 142 13.97 0.45 -7.27
C LEU A 142 15.12 1.45 -7.40
N MET A 143 15.07 2.52 -6.62
CA MET A 143 16.04 3.62 -6.61
C MET A 143 16.87 3.59 -5.31
N GLY A 144 17.64 2.50 -5.11
CA GLY A 144 18.38 2.25 -3.87
C GLY A 144 17.62 1.45 -2.82
N GLY A 145 16.34 1.13 -3.07
CA GLY A 145 15.50 0.33 -2.19
C GLY A 145 15.43 -1.17 -2.55
N PHE A 146 14.63 -1.91 -1.80
CA PHE A 146 14.50 -3.36 -1.94
C PHE A 146 13.09 -3.78 -2.36
N GLN A 147 12.99 -4.73 -3.29
CA GLN A 147 11.77 -5.51 -3.51
C GLN A 147 12.06 -6.98 -3.21
N ASN A 148 11.34 -7.55 -2.24
CA ASN A 148 11.37 -8.97 -1.95
C ASN A 148 10.09 -9.61 -2.48
N VAL A 149 10.23 -10.49 -3.46
CA VAL A 149 9.14 -11.30 -4.00
C VAL A 149 9.23 -12.68 -3.35
N TYR A 150 8.21 -13.02 -2.57
CA TYR A 150 8.12 -14.28 -1.84
C TYR A 150 7.32 -15.31 -2.65
N SER A 151 7.32 -16.55 -2.18
CA SER A 151 6.60 -17.67 -2.82
C SER A 151 5.14 -17.30 -3.13
N GLY A 152 4.72 -17.55 -4.38
CA GLY A 152 3.39 -17.20 -4.89
C GLY A 152 3.18 -15.72 -5.20
N GLY A 153 4.16 -14.84 -4.95
CA GLY A 153 4.13 -13.44 -5.31
C GLY A 153 4.57 -13.21 -6.75
N ASN A 154 4.02 -12.18 -7.40
CA ASN A 154 4.36 -11.82 -8.78
C ASN A 154 4.79 -10.35 -8.89
N ALA A 155 5.95 -10.12 -9.50
CA ALA A 155 6.41 -8.79 -9.90
C ALA A 155 6.51 -8.71 -11.43
N SER A 156 6.07 -7.60 -12.02
CA SER A 156 6.13 -7.42 -13.48
C SER A 156 6.59 -6.02 -13.84
N GLY A 157 7.53 -5.92 -14.79
CA GLY A 157 8.03 -4.63 -15.29
C GLY A 157 8.84 -3.86 -14.25
N THR A 158 9.52 -4.55 -13.33
CA THR A 158 10.35 -3.89 -12.32
C THR A 158 11.57 -3.23 -12.99
N LEU A 159 11.81 -1.96 -12.70
CA LEU A 159 13.00 -1.22 -13.11
C LEU A 159 13.96 -1.11 -11.93
N ILE A 160 15.18 -1.60 -12.07
CA ILE A 160 16.19 -1.59 -10.99
C ILE A 160 17.30 -0.60 -11.34
N HIS A 161 17.39 0.49 -10.59
CA HIS A 161 18.43 1.51 -10.72
C HIS A 161 19.58 1.26 -9.73
N ASN A 162 20.56 2.17 -9.74
CA ASN A 162 21.74 2.08 -8.89
C ASN A 162 21.38 1.86 -7.42
N GLY A 163 21.96 0.80 -6.82
CA GLY A 163 21.72 0.40 -5.43
C GLY A 163 20.38 -0.30 -5.19
N GLY A 164 19.50 -0.35 -6.18
CA GLY A 164 18.23 -1.08 -6.10
C GLY A 164 18.47 -2.59 -6.15
N VAL A 165 17.67 -3.35 -5.40
CA VAL A 165 17.79 -4.80 -5.33
C VAL A 165 16.42 -5.48 -5.37
N GLN A 166 16.23 -6.38 -6.34
CA GLN A 166 15.09 -7.30 -6.37
C GLN A 166 15.55 -8.70 -5.95
N ASN A 167 14.95 -9.26 -4.89
CA ASN A 167 15.18 -10.63 -4.46
C ASN A 167 13.95 -11.48 -4.81
N ILE A 168 14.15 -12.57 -5.53
CA ILE A 168 13.10 -13.49 -6.00
C ILE A 168 13.30 -14.81 -5.27
N SER A 169 12.35 -15.13 -4.39
CA SER A 169 12.40 -16.33 -3.55
C SER A 169 11.92 -17.57 -4.31
N SER A 170 12.09 -18.75 -3.71
CA SER A 170 11.52 -19.99 -4.25
C SER A 170 10.01 -19.88 -4.46
N GLY A 171 9.52 -20.28 -5.64
CA GLY A 171 8.12 -20.19 -6.05
C GLY A 171 7.63 -18.77 -6.35
N ALA A 172 8.51 -17.77 -6.34
CA ALA A 172 8.20 -16.39 -6.73
C ALA A 172 8.46 -16.16 -8.22
N VAL A 173 7.73 -15.24 -8.82
CA VAL A 173 7.87 -14.90 -10.25
C VAL A 173 8.18 -13.42 -10.42
N ALA A 174 9.20 -13.12 -11.23
CA ALA A 174 9.46 -11.79 -11.76
C ALA A 174 9.49 -11.82 -13.29
N ASN A 175 8.70 -10.95 -13.92
CA ASN A 175 8.62 -10.84 -15.37
C ASN A 175 9.09 -9.47 -15.84
N ASN A 176 9.81 -9.43 -16.95
CA ASN A 176 10.21 -8.20 -17.64
C ASN A 176 10.96 -7.22 -16.73
N THR A 177 11.82 -7.73 -15.85
CA THR A 177 12.68 -6.88 -15.01
C THR A 177 13.77 -6.24 -15.88
N THR A 178 13.99 -4.94 -15.74
CA THR A 178 15.13 -4.25 -16.37
C THR A 178 16.16 -3.84 -15.32
N LEU A 179 17.40 -4.31 -15.47
CA LEU A 179 18.53 -3.98 -14.60
C LEU A 179 19.34 -2.86 -15.26
N ASN A 180 19.29 -1.67 -14.68
CA ASN A 180 20.15 -0.55 -15.08
C ASN A 180 21.49 -0.60 -14.33
N SER A 181 22.41 0.31 -14.67
CA SER A 181 23.73 0.40 -14.05
C SER A 181 23.64 0.45 -12.51
N GLY A 182 24.30 -0.51 -11.86
CA GLY A 182 24.32 -0.66 -10.40
C GLY A 182 23.07 -1.33 -9.80
N GLY A 183 22.11 -1.73 -10.62
CA GLY A 183 20.92 -2.49 -10.21
C GLY A 183 21.22 -3.98 -10.09
N THR A 184 20.64 -4.63 -9.08
CA THR A 184 20.85 -6.07 -8.82
C THR A 184 19.53 -6.85 -8.78
N GLN A 185 19.47 -7.98 -9.47
CA GLN A 185 18.44 -9.00 -9.28
C GLN A 185 19.08 -10.28 -8.74
N ARG A 186 18.48 -10.86 -7.70
CA ARG A 186 18.89 -12.14 -7.11
C ARG A 186 17.75 -13.14 -7.23
N VAL A 187 18.00 -14.25 -7.90
CA VAL A 187 17.05 -15.35 -8.07
C VAL A 187 17.51 -16.53 -7.23
N SER A 188 16.71 -16.89 -6.22
CA SER A 188 16.94 -18.06 -5.38
C SER A 188 16.51 -19.34 -6.09
N ALA A 189 16.98 -20.48 -5.57
CA ALA A 189 16.55 -21.79 -6.06
C ALA A 189 15.02 -21.92 -6.07
N GLY A 190 14.46 -22.30 -7.22
CA GLY A 190 13.02 -22.40 -7.48
C GLY A 190 12.30 -21.07 -7.70
N GLY A 191 13.02 -19.93 -7.70
CA GLY A 191 12.48 -18.66 -8.18
C GLY A 191 12.44 -18.63 -9.71
N THR A 192 11.69 -17.71 -10.30
CA THR A 192 11.63 -17.55 -11.75
C THR A 192 11.79 -16.09 -12.14
N ALA A 193 12.79 -15.80 -12.97
CA ALA A 193 12.95 -14.51 -13.64
C ALA A 193 12.83 -14.72 -15.16
N SER A 194 11.82 -14.11 -15.79
CA SER A 194 11.57 -14.24 -17.23
C SER A 194 11.61 -12.88 -17.91
N GLY A 195 12.22 -12.81 -19.10
CA GLY A 195 12.33 -11.56 -19.86
C GLY A 195 13.20 -10.50 -19.18
N THR A 196 14.16 -10.89 -18.33
CA THR A 196 15.06 -9.93 -17.70
C THR A 196 15.96 -9.27 -18.75
N ILE A 197 15.98 -7.94 -18.78
CA ILE A 197 16.90 -7.13 -19.59
C ILE A 197 18.02 -6.64 -18.67
N ILE A 198 19.26 -6.95 -19.00
CA ILE A 198 20.44 -6.52 -18.23
C ILE A 198 21.20 -5.47 -19.05
N ASN A 199 21.09 -4.20 -18.66
CA ASN A 199 21.88 -3.12 -19.25
C ASN A 199 23.31 -3.11 -18.69
N ILE A 200 24.17 -2.26 -19.26
CA ILE A 200 25.57 -2.16 -18.83
C ILE A 200 25.66 -1.91 -17.31
N SER A 201 26.52 -2.70 -16.66
CA SER A 201 26.73 -2.67 -15.20
C SER A 201 25.50 -3.05 -14.34
N GLY A 202 24.43 -3.59 -14.92
CA GLY A 202 23.41 -4.34 -14.19
C GLY A 202 23.90 -5.74 -13.83
N SER A 203 23.41 -6.32 -12.73
CA SER A 203 23.84 -7.64 -12.26
C SER A 203 22.65 -8.55 -11.93
N GLN A 204 22.61 -9.71 -12.59
CA GLN A 204 21.70 -10.79 -12.23
C GLN A 204 22.50 -11.94 -11.62
N SER A 205 22.14 -12.35 -10.41
CA SER A 205 22.69 -13.53 -9.75
C SER A 205 21.60 -14.59 -9.65
N ILE A 206 21.87 -15.77 -10.20
CA ILE A 206 20.95 -16.91 -10.19
C ILE A 206 21.60 -18.02 -9.37
N MET A 207 20.93 -18.46 -8.31
CA MET A 207 21.35 -19.62 -7.53
C MET A 207 20.98 -20.93 -8.25
N SER A 208 21.70 -22.01 -7.97
CA SER A 208 21.42 -23.32 -8.55
C SER A 208 19.95 -23.71 -8.37
N GLY A 209 19.25 -23.99 -9.47
CA GLY A 209 17.84 -24.37 -9.50
C GLY A 209 16.85 -23.21 -9.59
N GLY A 210 17.30 -21.96 -9.77
CA GLY A 210 16.46 -20.82 -10.14
C GLY A 210 16.50 -20.49 -11.63
#